data_AF-E5B159-F1
#
_entry.id   AF-E5B159-F1
#
_cell.length_a   1.000
_cell.length_b   1.000
_cell.length_c   1.000
_cell.angle_alpha   90.00
_cell.angle_beta   90.00
_cell.angle_gamma   90.00
#
_symmetry.space_group_name_H-M   'P 1'
#
loop_
_entity.id
_entity.type
_entity.pdbx_description
1 polymer ?
#
loop_
_entity_poly.entity_id
_entity_poly.type
_entity_poly.pdbx_seq_one_letter_code
_entity_poly.pdbx_strand_id
1 'polypeptide(L)'
;MLANKLISLFRQFSGNELRLKLVWLCWYDLMLGNCLTDWTENLKCSSEEEVNIWIINRQAENSRLTSMMDEYLCFAWRTRAEPL
;
A
#
# COMPACT_ATOMS: atom_id res chain seq x y z
N MET A 1 -8.89 13.51 -10.64
CA MET A 1 -9.33 12.10 -10.70
C MET A 1 -8.51 11.30 -9.71
N LEU A 2 -9.15 10.47 -8.88
CA LEU A 2 -8.50 9.65 -7.82
C LEU A 2 -7.31 8.82 -8.35
N ALA A 3 -7.46 8.27 -9.56
CA ALA A 3 -6.40 7.53 -10.25
C ALA A 3 -5.08 8.33 -10.38
N ASN A 4 -5.14 9.62 -10.73
CA ASN A 4 -3.93 10.44 -10.87
C ASN A 4 -3.23 10.68 -9.53
N LYS A 5 -3.99 10.77 -8.43
CA LYS A 5 -3.44 10.90 -7.08
C LYS A 5 -2.73 9.62 -6.66
N LEU A 6 -3.36 8.47 -6.90
CA LEU A 6 -2.77 7.15 -6.64
C LEU A 6 -1.50 6.91 -7.45
N ILE A 7 -1.51 7.23 -8.75
CA ILE A 7 -0.33 7.11 -9.62
C ILE A 7 0.81 7.98 -9.10
N SER A 8 0.52 9.22 -8.69
CA SER A 8 1.53 10.11 -8.11
C SER A 8 2.13 9.53 -6.83
N LEU A 9 1.29 9.02 -5.92
CA LEU A 9 1.72 8.44 -4.65
C LEU A 9 2.54 7.16 -4.86
N PHE A 10 2.10 6.25 -5.73
CA PHE A 10 2.85 5.02 -6.02
C PHE A 10 4.17 5.29 -6.73
N ARG A 11 4.25 6.36 -7.54
CA ARG A 11 5.52 6.78 -8.16
C ARG A 11 6.52 7.31 -7.14
N GLN A 12 6.05 8.02 -6.11
CA GLN A 12 6.89 8.50 -5.01
C GLN A 12 7.64 7.35 -4.33
N PHE A 13 7.00 6.18 -4.18
CA PHE A 13 7.57 4.99 -3.55
C PHE A 13 7.99 3.90 -4.54
N SER A 14 8.20 4.25 -5.83
CA SER A 14 8.24 3.31 -6.95
C SER A 14 9.18 2.10 -6.84
N GLY A 15 10.22 2.16 -6.01
CA GLY A 15 11.23 1.12 -5.82
C GLY A 15 11.11 0.28 -4.54
N ASN A 16 10.26 0.66 -3.58
CA ASN A 16 10.27 0.06 -2.24
C ASN A 16 9.08 -0.90 -2.00
N GLU A 17 9.26 -1.82 -1.04
CA GLU A 17 8.22 -2.66 -0.43
C GLU A 17 6.97 -1.84 -0.04
N LEU A 18 7.17 -0.59 0.38
CA LEU A 18 6.09 0.35 0.66
C LEU A 18 5.11 0.53 -0.49
N ARG A 19 5.55 0.52 -1.75
CA ARG A 19 4.63 0.59 -2.88
C ARG A 19 3.71 -0.62 -2.93
N LEU A 20 4.25 -1.83 -2.74
CA LEU A 20 3.47 -3.05 -2.73
C LEU A 20 2.45 -3.01 -1.58
N LYS A 21 2.91 -2.57 -0.41
CA LYS A 21 2.04 -2.37 0.75
C LYS A 21 0.90 -1.39 0.48
N LEU A 22 1.20 -0.23 -0.12
CA LEU A 22 0.21 0.78 -0.49
C LEU A 22 -0.77 0.31 -1.58
N VAL A 23 -0.29 -0.44 -2.59
CA VAL A 23 -1.14 -1.04 -3.61
C VAL A 23 -2.11 -2.02 -2.97
N TRP A 24 -1.62 -2.88 -2.09
CA TRP A 24 -2.46 -3.85 -1.41
C TRP A 24 -3.52 -3.18 -0.51
N LEU A 25 -3.14 -2.16 0.27
CA LEU A 25 -4.10 -1.39 1.09
C LEU A 25 -5.14 -0.66 0.23
N CYS A 26 -4.73 -0.12 -0.92
CA CYS A 26 -5.65 0.47 -1.88
C CYS A 26 -6.70 -0.55 -2.35
N TRP A 27 -6.29 -1.78 -2.68
CA TRP A 27 -7.22 -2.84 -3.04
C TRP A 27 -8.14 -3.23 -1.89
N TYR A 28 -7.59 -3.35 -0.68
CA TYR A 28 -8.38 -3.68 0.52
C TYR A 28 -9.47 -2.65 0.80
N ASP A 29 -9.13 -1.36 0.85
CA ASP A 29 -10.10 -0.30 1.11
C ASP A 29 -11.17 -0.21 0.01
N LEU A 30 -10.80 -0.42 -1.26
CA LEU A 30 -11.77 -0.49 -2.36
C LEU A 30 -12.76 -1.65 -2.20
N MET A 31 -12.29 -2.83 -1.78
CA MET A 31 -13.14 -4.00 -1.56
C MET A 31 -14.11 -3.81 -0.39
N LEU A 32 -13.75 -2.98 0.60
CA LEU A 32 -14.65 -2.60 1.69
C LEU A 32 -15.59 -1.45 1.34
N GLY A 33 -15.45 -0.83 0.15
CA GLY A 33 -16.20 0.36 -0.22
C GLY A 33 -15.73 1.63 0.49
N ASN A 34 -14.54 1.62 1.10
CA ASN A 34 -13.97 2.79 1.76
C ASN A 34 -13.50 3.82 0.73
N CYS A 35 -13.59 5.09 1.10
CA CYS A 35 -13.08 6.18 0.28
C CYS A 35 -11.56 6.32 0.43
N LEU A 36 -10.83 6.37 -0.69
CA LEU A 36 -9.37 6.49 -0.70
C LEU A 36 -8.87 7.95 -0.62
N THR A 37 -9.75 8.94 -0.76
CA THR A 37 -9.34 10.35 -0.86
C THR A 37 -8.62 10.84 0.39
N ASP A 38 -9.06 10.40 1.57
CA ASP A 38 -8.60 10.98 2.83
C ASP A 38 -7.13 10.61 3.09
N TRP A 39 -6.76 9.34 2.92
CA TRP A 39 -5.38 8.93 3.13
C TRP A 39 -4.46 9.27 1.96
N THR A 40 -4.95 9.26 0.72
CA THR A 40 -4.11 9.63 -0.45
C THR A 40 -3.67 11.09 -0.45
N GLU A 41 -4.45 11.98 0.19
CA GLU A 41 -4.03 13.37 0.42
C GLU A 41 -3.07 13.49 1.60
N ASN A 42 -3.36 12.79 2.71
CA ASN A 42 -2.52 12.83 3.91
C ASN A 42 -1.12 12.28 3.65
N LEU A 43 -0.98 11.18 2.90
CA LEU A 43 0.31 10.54 2.65
C LEU A 43 1.15 11.21 1.55
N LYS A 44 0.57 12.13 0.77
CA LYS A 44 1.27 12.77 -0.36
C LYS A 44 2.47 13.61 0.07
N CYS A 45 2.38 14.24 1.24
CA CYS A 45 3.45 15.07 1.79
C CYS A 45 4.25 14.35 2.88
N SER A 46 3.95 13.07 3.14
CA SER A 46 4.64 12.28 4.16
C SER A 46 5.97 11.74 3.65
N SER A 47 6.92 11.67 4.57
CA SER A 47 8.16 10.94 4.41
C SER A 47 7.93 9.43 4.37
N GLU A 48 8.93 8.70 3.91
CA GLU A 48 8.92 7.25 3.85
C GLU A 48 8.70 6.59 5.22
N GLU A 49 9.34 7.15 6.26
CA GLU A 49 9.22 6.69 7.65
C GLU A 49 7.79 6.86 8.18
N GLU A 50 7.18 8.02 7.93
CA GLU A 50 5.79 8.31 8.33
C GLU A 50 4.80 7.39 7.63
N VAL A 51 5.00 7.10 6.34
CA VAL A 51 4.18 6.15 5.60
C VAL A 51 4.35 4.73 6.15
N ASN A 52 5.56 4.33 6.51
CA ASN A 52 5.81 3.02 7.10
C ASN A 52 5.10 2.86 8.46
N ILE A 53 5.20 3.86 9.34
CA ILE A 53 4.49 3.89 10.63
C ILE A 53 2.97 3.82 10.41
N TRP A 54 2.45 4.57 9.43
CA TRP A 54 1.02 4.54 9.10
C TRP A 54 0.55 3.15 8.65
N ILE A 55 1.33 2.46 7.81
CA ILE A 55 1.01 1.09 7.37
C ILE A 55 1.04 0.13 8.56
N ILE A 56 2.05 0.21 9.44
CA ILE A 56 2.16 -0.64 10.62
C ILE A 56 0.94 -0.46 11.54
N ASN A 57 0.49 0.77 11.74
CA ASN A 57 -0.72 1.04 12.53
C ASN A 57 -1.96 0.40 11.90
N ARG A 58 -2.13 0.49 10.57
CA ARG A 58 -3.22 -0.19 9.85
C ARG A 58 -3.16 -1.70 9.96
N GLN A 59 -1.96 -2.27 9.91
CA GLN A 59 -1.72 -3.70 10.11
C GLN A 59 -2.10 -4.14 11.54
N ALA A 60 -1.76 -3.33 12.55
CA ALA A 60 -2.11 -3.59 13.94
C ALA A 60 -3.62 -3.55 14.22
N GLU A 61 -4.39 -2.74 13.47
CA GLU A 61 -5.86 -2.69 13.56
C GLU A 61 -6.53 -4.02 13.16
N ASN A 62 -5.87 -4.83 12.32
CA ASN A 62 -6.45 -6.05 11.80
C ASN A 62 -5.38 -7.13 11.53
N SER A 63 -5.32 -8.14 12.38
CA SER A 63 -4.36 -9.24 12.24
C SER A 63 -4.54 -10.04 10.94
N ARG A 64 -5.77 -10.16 10.44
CA ARG A 64 -6.06 -10.83 9.16
C ARG A 64 -5.56 -10.01 7.98
N LEU A 65 -5.67 -8.69 8.06
CA LEU A 65 -5.10 -7.76 7.09
C LEU A 65 -3.59 -7.99 6.97
N THR A 66 -2.90 -8.04 8.11
CA THR A 66 -1.46 -8.28 8.18
C THR A 66 -1.06 -9.60 7.52
N SER A 67 -1.73 -10.70 7.87
CA SER A 67 -1.44 -12.02 7.28
C SER A 67 -1.62 -12.04 5.76
N MET A 68 -2.69 -11.43 5.23
CA MET A 68 -2.95 -11.38 3.79
C MET A 68 -1.96 -10.47 3.05
N MET A 69 -1.49 -9.41 3.71
CA MET A 69 -0.49 -8.50 3.17
C MET A 69 0.88 -9.17 3.05
N ASP A 70 1.29 -9.94 4.06
CA ASP A 70 2.53 -10.72 4.04
C ASP A 70 2.53 -11.77 2.92
N GLU A 71 1.40 -12.46 2.72
CA GLU A 71 1.22 -13.38 1.59
C GLU A 71 1.35 -12.66 0.26
N TYR A 72 0.67 -11.52 0.08
CA TYR A 72 0.78 -10.72 -1.15
C TYR A 72 2.21 -10.28 -1.44
N LEU A 73 2.93 -9.80 -0.41
CA LEU A 73 4.33 -9.42 -0.57
C LEU A 73 5.16 -10.63 -1.02
N CYS A 74 5.02 -11.78 -0.36
CA CYS A 74 5.73 -13.00 -0.75
C CYS A 74 5.48 -13.38 -2.22
N PHE A 75 4.23 -13.30 -2.69
CA PHE A 75 3.90 -13.57 -4.09
C PHE A 75 4.50 -12.54 -5.03
N ALA A 76 4.32 -11.25 -4.76
CA ALA A 76 4.80 -10.16 -5.61
C ALA A 76 6.33 -10.18 -5.75
N TRP A 77 7.05 -10.47 -4.65
CA TRP A 77 8.50 -10.62 -4.65
C TRP A 77 8.96 -11.84 -5.46
N ARG A 78 8.30 -13.01 -5.33
CA ARG A 78 8.63 -14.19 -6.15
C ARG A 78 8.49 -13.93 -7.64
N THR A 79 7.38 -13.34 -8.09
CA THR A 79 7.20 -12.97 -9.51
C THR A 79 8.23 -11.99 -10.06
N ARG A 80 8.91 -11.23 -9.19
CA ARG A 80 9.97 -10.29 -9.60
C ARG A 80 11.35 -10.96 -9.65
N ALA A 81 11.57 -12.02 -8.86
CA ALA A 81 12.82 -12.77 -8.80
C ALA A 81 12.89 -13.90 -9.86
N GLU A 82 11.75 -14.48 -10.23
CA GLU A 82 11.62 -15.50 -11.27
C GLU A 82 10.71 -14.96 -12.39
N PRO A 83 11.26 -14.26 -13.39
CA PRO A 83 10.49 -13.93 -14.57
C PRO A 83 10.19 -15.22 -15.35
N LEU A 84 8.90 -15.42 -15.68
CA LEU A 84 8.41 -16.51 -16.55
C LEU A 84 9.10 -16.55 -17.91
#